data_AF-A0A4S4A0S7-F1
#
_entry.id   AF-A0A4S4A0S7-F1
#
_cell.length_a   1.000
_cell.length_b   1.000
_cell.length_c   1.000
_cell.angle_alpha   90.00
_cell.angle_beta   90.00
_cell.angle_gamma   90.00
#
_symmetry.space_group_name_H-M   'P 1'
#
loop_
_entity.id
_entity.type
_entity.pdbx_description
1 polymer ?
#
loop_
_entity_poly.entity_id
_entity_poly.type
_entity_poly.pdbx_seq_one_letter_code
_entity_poly.pdbx_strand_id
1 'polypeptide(L)'
;MEVNKSFRVSAEANMHNAALRIIQSKGYKIFLYPSESDAFYGHYWAIQEHRDFIAEDPLQLLGIITIWETNGDNWNGTDRRNLRDTIASRAFPDSVAAIENLSDEDFKEQVDDYRLFLNRIFPKEILPENPTRQDFFDVISNFYKWDLENFYEWENID
;
A
#
# COMPACT_ATOMS: atom_id res chain seq x y z
N MET A 1 11.38 18.36 -23.13
CA MET A 1 11.37 17.18 -22.26
C MET A 1 9.94 16.69 -22.23
N GLU A 2 9.66 15.53 -22.81
CA GLU A 2 8.34 14.91 -22.62
C GLU A 2 8.16 14.68 -21.13
N VAL A 3 7.13 15.32 -20.56
CA VAL A 3 6.69 15.08 -19.19
C VAL A 3 6.20 13.64 -19.16
N ASN A 4 6.85 12.81 -18.36
CA ASN A 4 6.73 11.37 -18.49
C ASN A 4 5.31 10.87 -18.19
N LYS A 5 4.88 9.97 -19.06
CA LYS A 5 3.79 9.01 -18.91
C LYS A 5 3.80 8.44 -17.48
N SER A 6 2.63 8.49 -16.83
CA SER A 6 2.15 7.51 -15.86
C SER A 6 3.22 6.51 -15.33
N PHE A 7 3.71 6.69 -14.10
CA PHE A 7 4.73 5.82 -13.47
C PHE A 7 4.14 4.97 -12.35
N ARG A 8 4.69 3.77 -12.13
CA ARG A 8 4.37 2.85 -11.02
C ARG A 8 5.68 2.31 -10.47
N VAL A 9 5.83 2.32 -9.15
CA VAL A 9 6.97 1.74 -8.44
C VAL A 9 6.45 0.83 -7.34
N SER A 10 7.01 -0.37 -7.23
CA SER A 10 6.81 -1.28 -6.11
C SER A 10 8.04 -1.24 -5.19
N ALA A 11 7.86 -1.70 -3.96
CA ALA A 11 8.92 -1.86 -2.98
C ALA A 11 9.78 -3.08 -3.33
N GLU A 12 10.70 -2.91 -4.29
CA GLU A 12 11.65 -3.95 -4.69
C GLU A 12 13.03 -3.74 -4.03
N ALA A 13 13.89 -4.75 -4.12
CA ALA A 13 15.23 -4.72 -3.51
C ALA A 13 16.10 -3.53 -3.96
N ASN A 14 15.87 -2.98 -5.16
CA ASN A 14 16.59 -1.78 -5.62
C ASN A 14 16.21 -0.51 -4.81
N MET A 15 15.00 -0.45 -4.25
CA MET A 15 14.53 0.64 -3.39
C MET A 15 15.18 0.60 -2.00
N HIS A 16 15.62 -0.58 -1.53
CA HIS A 16 16.32 -0.73 -0.25
C HIS A 16 17.61 0.09 -0.22
N ASN A 17 18.41 0.04 -1.29
CA ASN A 17 19.64 0.83 -1.39
C ASN A 17 19.37 2.33 -1.41
N ALA A 18 18.28 2.76 -2.06
CA ALA A 18 17.87 4.17 -2.03
C ALA A 18 17.50 4.60 -0.60
N ALA A 19 16.73 3.78 0.12
CA ALA A 19 16.35 4.05 1.50
C ALA A 19 17.57 4.17 2.43
N LEU A 20 18.52 3.23 2.36
CA LEU A 20 19.75 3.25 3.15
C LEU A 20 20.58 4.52 2.90
N ARG A 21 20.71 4.95 1.63
CA ARG A 21 21.41 6.20 1.28
C ARG A 21 20.73 7.42 1.86
N ILE A 22 19.40 7.46 1.84
CA ILE A 22 18.62 8.55 2.44
C ILE A 22 18.85 8.59 3.95
N ILE A 23 18.76 7.44 4.64
CA ILE A 23 19.00 7.32 6.08
C ILE A 23 20.42 7.80 6.44
N GLN A 24 21.45 7.38 5.68
CA GLN A 24 22.82 7.84 5.89
C GLN A 24 22.97 9.35 5.67
N SER A 25 22.31 9.90 4.64
CA SER A 25 22.35 11.35 4.36
C SER A 25 21.73 12.21 5.47
N LYS A 26 20.80 11.63 6.24
CA LYS A 26 20.21 12.23 7.46
C LYS A 26 21.14 12.16 8.69
N GLY A 27 22.30 11.52 8.57
CA GLY A 27 23.32 11.45 9.63
C GLY A 27 23.22 10.22 10.54
N TYR A 28 22.38 9.24 10.20
CA TYR A 28 22.30 7.99 10.95
C TYR A 28 23.44 7.03 10.57
N LYS A 29 23.97 6.34 11.57
CA LYS A 29 24.78 5.13 11.35
C LYS A 29 23.84 3.94 11.26
N ILE A 30 24.07 3.04 10.30
CA ILE A 30 23.21 1.88 10.06
C ILE A 30 24.01 0.61 10.32
N PHE A 31 23.39 -0.32 11.04
CA PHE A 31 23.91 -1.65 11.34
C PHE A 31 22.88 -2.71 10.91
N LEU A 32 23.34 -3.94 10.73
CA LEU A 32 22.47 -5.11 10.63
C LEU A 32 22.71 -5.96 11.88
N TYR A 33 21.68 -6.09 12.71
CA TYR A 33 21.69 -6.98 13.87
C TYR A 33 21.21 -8.37 13.42
N PRO A 34 22.10 -9.39 13.39
CA PRO A 34 21.75 -10.69 12.85
C PRO A 34 20.65 -11.38 13.67
N SER A 35 19.75 -12.07 12.99
CA SER A 35 18.77 -12.94 13.63
C SER A 35 19.40 -14.29 13.96
N GLU A 36 18.90 -14.96 15.00
CA GLU A 36 19.22 -16.36 15.27
C GLU A 36 18.51 -17.32 14.28
N SER A 37 17.54 -16.82 13.51
CA SER A 37 16.76 -17.59 12.55
C SER A 37 17.38 -17.55 11.15
N ASP A 38 17.54 -18.71 10.52
CA ASP A 38 17.98 -18.82 9.12
C ASP A 38 16.97 -18.24 8.11
N ALA A 39 15.72 -17.99 8.54
CA ALA A 39 14.68 -17.43 7.67
C ALA A 39 14.84 -15.92 7.45
N PHE A 40 15.58 -15.22 8.32
CA PHE A 40 15.73 -13.77 8.28
C PHE A 40 17.18 -13.36 8.53
N TYR A 41 17.74 -12.52 7.66
CA TYR A 41 19.12 -12.04 7.81
C TYR A 41 19.35 -11.24 9.10
N GLY A 42 18.31 -10.65 9.68
CA GLY A 42 18.38 -9.80 10.85
C GLY A 42 17.50 -8.56 10.73
N HIS A 43 17.69 -7.63 11.66
CA HIS A 43 17.02 -6.34 11.66
C HIS A 43 18.01 -5.22 11.35
N TYR A 44 17.60 -4.28 10.52
CA TYR A 44 18.34 -3.05 10.30
C TYR A 44 18.17 -2.12 11.50
N TRP A 45 19.27 -1.55 11.97
CA TRP A 45 19.31 -0.68 13.14
C TRP A 45 19.99 0.64 12.77
N ALA A 46 19.24 1.74 12.76
CA ALA A 46 19.76 3.09 12.58
C ALA A 46 19.92 3.80 13.92
N ILE A 47 21.09 4.43 14.13
CA ILE A 47 21.45 5.12 15.37
C ILE A 47 21.88 6.55 15.05
N GLN A 48 21.30 7.52 15.76
CA GLN A 48 21.72 8.91 15.76
C GLN A 48 21.56 9.52 17.15
N GLU A 49 22.66 10.03 17.72
CA GLU A 49 22.70 10.63 19.07
C GLU A 49 22.17 9.67 20.15
N HIS A 50 20.95 9.92 20.64
CA HIS A 50 20.27 9.16 21.70
C HIS A 50 19.02 8.43 21.16
N ARG A 51 18.97 8.20 19.85
CA ARG A 51 17.82 7.63 19.15
C ARG A 51 18.21 6.41 18.35
N ASP A 52 17.39 5.38 18.50
CA ASP A 52 17.57 4.07 17.89
C ASP A 52 16.28 3.69 17.16
N PHE A 53 16.41 3.28 15.90
CA PHE A 53 15.31 2.82 15.07
C PHE A 53 15.64 1.45 14.51
N ILE A 54 14.70 0.50 14.63
CA ILE A 54 14.90 -0.90 14.25
C ILE A 54 13.75 -1.37 13.36
N ALA A 55 14.06 -2.01 12.23
CA ALA A 55 13.05 -2.58 11.34
C ALA A 55 13.58 -3.80 10.56
N GLU A 56 12.67 -4.55 9.94
CA GLU A 56 13.00 -5.78 9.18
C GLU A 56 13.61 -5.48 7.81
N ASP A 57 13.25 -4.34 7.20
CA ASP A 57 13.81 -3.92 5.92
C ASP A 57 14.12 -2.40 5.88
N PRO A 58 14.94 -1.94 4.93
CA PRO A 58 15.34 -0.54 4.86
C PRO A 58 14.21 0.46 4.56
N LEU A 59 13.13 0.05 3.89
CA LEU A 59 11.97 0.91 3.63
C LEU A 59 11.15 1.10 4.90
N GLN A 60 10.92 0.02 5.66
CA GLN A 60 10.31 0.12 7.00
C GLN A 60 11.16 1.01 7.91
N LEU A 61 12.49 0.82 7.90
CA LEU A 61 13.41 1.61 8.71
C LEU A 61 13.32 3.11 8.36
N LEU A 62 13.32 3.45 7.06
CA LEU A 62 13.13 4.83 6.62
C LEU A 62 11.75 5.37 7.02
N GLY A 63 10.71 4.52 6.94
CA GLY A 63 9.35 4.85 7.36
C GLY A 63 9.28 5.26 8.83
N ILE A 64 9.79 4.45 9.75
CA ILE A 64 9.76 4.76 11.19
C ILE A 64 10.60 5.99 11.55
N ILE A 65 11.75 6.17 10.90
CA ILE A 65 12.59 7.38 11.06
C ILE A 65 11.79 8.61 10.61
N THR A 66 11.13 8.54 9.45
CA THR A 66 10.37 9.66 8.90
C THR A 66 9.16 10.02 9.79
N ILE A 67 8.47 9.02 10.33
CA ILE A 67 7.36 9.22 11.29
C ILE A 67 7.86 9.96 12.53
N TRP A 68 8.99 9.51 13.11
CA TRP A 68 9.57 10.16 14.29
C TRP A 68 10.09 11.57 13.97
N GLU A 69 10.78 11.78 12.86
CA GLU A 69 11.26 13.12 12.46
C GLU A 69 10.12 14.11 12.23
N THR A 70 8.95 13.62 11.81
CA THR A 70 7.77 14.45 11.59
C THR A 70 7.05 14.81 12.89
N ASN A 71 6.98 13.88 13.84
CA ASN A 71 6.08 13.99 15.00
C ASN A 71 6.81 14.07 16.36
N GLY A 72 8.13 13.82 16.39
CA GLY A 72 8.94 13.71 17.60
C GLY A 72 8.41 12.64 18.56
N ASP A 73 8.40 12.97 19.85
CA ASP A 73 7.93 12.07 20.91
C ASP A 73 6.43 11.73 20.81
N ASN A 74 5.66 12.55 20.10
CA ASN A 74 4.27 12.27 19.75
C ASN A 74 4.18 11.46 18.46
N TRP A 75 5.07 10.48 18.25
CA TRP A 75 5.19 9.70 17.02
C TRP A 75 3.90 8.99 16.61
N ASN A 76 2.98 8.75 17.55
CA ASN A 76 1.66 8.17 17.30
C ASN A 76 0.61 9.20 16.82
N GLY A 77 1.00 10.47 16.65
CA GLY A 77 0.15 11.54 16.16
C GLY A 77 -1.00 11.93 17.10
N THR A 78 -1.75 12.96 16.71
CA THR A 78 -3.00 13.36 17.37
C THR A 78 -4.23 12.74 16.73
N ASP A 79 -4.12 12.31 15.47
CA ASP A 79 -5.15 11.60 14.74
C ASP A 79 -5.22 10.14 15.19
N ARG A 80 -6.37 9.75 15.76
CA ARG A 80 -6.61 8.40 16.30
C ARG A 80 -7.33 7.47 15.32
N ARG A 81 -7.54 7.89 14.07
CA ARG A 81 -8.16 7.04 13.05
C ARG A 81 -7.29 5.82 12.76
N ASN A 82 -7.90 4.64 12.74
CA ASN A 82 -7.22 3.41 12.35
C ASN A 82 -7.28 3.21 10.83
N LEU A 83 -6.49 4.01 10.11
CA LEU A 83 -6.47 4.01 8.65
C LEU A 83 -6.10 2.64 8.06
N ARG A 84 -5.26 1.87 8.74
CA ARG A 84 -4.88 0.52 8.32
C ARG A 84 -6.11 -0.38 8.23
N ASP A 85 -6.92 -0.43 9.28
CA ASP A 85 -8.11 -1.29 9.30
C ASP A 85 -9.20 -0.77 8.35
N THR A 86 -9.34 0.56 8.19
CA THR A 86 -10.24 1.14 7.18
C THR A 86 -9.85 0.75 5.75
N ILE A 87 -8.56 0.81 5.40
CA ILE A 87 -8.09 0.40 4.06
C ILE A 87 -8.29 -1.10 3.87
N ALA A 88 -7.98 -1.91 4.89
CA ALA A 88 -8.12 -3.36 4.81
C ALA A 88 -9.58 -3.80 4.65
N SER A 89 -10.51 -3.21 5.39
CA SER A 89 -11.94 -3.55 5.30
C SER A 89 -12.55 -3.16 3.95
N ARG A 90 -12.08 -2.06 3.33
CA ARG A 90 -12.44 -1.70 1.95
C ARG A 90 -11.92 -2.71 0.93
N ALA A 91 -10.74 -3.29 1.16
CA ALA A 91 -10.08 -4.26 0.28
C ALA A 91 -10.71 -5.66 0.33
N PHE A 92 -11.14 -6.09 1.52
CA PHE A 92 -11.68 -7.41 1.78
C PHE A 92 -13.04 -7.30 2.49
N PRO A 93 -14.11 -6.96 1.76
CA PRO A 93 -15.44 -6.91 2.36
C PRO A 93 -15.87 -8.33 2.76
N ASP A 94 -16.18 -8.53 4.05
CA ASP A 94 -16.58 -9.83 4.60
C ASP A 94 -17.88 -10.37 3.96
N SER A 95 -18.75 -9.48 3.47
CA SER A 95 -20.01 -9.85 2.79
C SER A 95 -20.64 -8.64 2.06
N VAL A 96 -21.62 -8.90 1.19
CA VAL A 96 -22.49 -7.86 0.59
C VAL A 96 -23.14 -7.01 1.69
N ALA A 97 -23.55 -7.62 2.80
CA ALA A 97 -24.18 -6.92 3.92
C ALA A 97 -23.28 -5.84 4.54
N ALA A 98 -21.95 -5.99 4.47
CA ALA A 98 -21.03 -4.96 4.92
C ALA A 98 -21.09 -3.71 4.02
N ILE A 99 -21.35 -3.88 2.73
CA ILE A 99 -21.51 -2.80 1.75
C ILE A 99 -22.93 -2.22 1.80
N GLU A 100 -23.95 -3.06 2.04
CA GLU A 100 -25.34 -2.60 2.25
C GLU A 100 -25.50 -1.67 3.45
N ASN A 101 -24.70 -1.89 4.50
CA ASN A 101 -24.73 -1.04 5.69
C ASN A 101 -23.99 0.30 5.51
N LEU A 102 -23.30 0.52 4.38
CA LEU A 102 -22.69 1.81 4.10
C LEU A 102 -23.77 2.86 3.79
N SER A 103 -23.56 4.07 4.29
CA SER A 103 -24.33 5.22 3.83
C SER A 103 -24.15 5.41 2.32
N ASP A 104 -25.11 6.08 1.66
CA ASP A 104 -24.99 6.34 0.23
C ASP A 104 -23.76 7.20 -0.10
N GLU A 105 -23.33 8.06 0.83
CA GLU A 105 -22.11 8.87 0.71
C GLU A 105 -20.84 8.00 0.80
N ASP A 106 -20.75 7.13 1.81
CA ASP A 106 -19.61 6.22 1.98
C ASP A 106 -19.51 5.21 0.83
N PHE A 107 -20.65 4.71 0.36
CA PHE A 107 -20.70 3.82 -0.80
C PHE A 107 -20.21 4.54 -2.06
N LYS A 108 -20.63 5.79 -2.28
CA LYS A 108 -20.16 6.60 -3.40
C LYS A 108 -18.65 6.83 -3.34
N GLU A 109 -18.12 7.21 -2.16
CA GLU A 109 -16.68 7.40 -1.97
C GLU A 109 -15.91 6.11 -2.31
N GLN A 110 -16.39 4.96 -1.83
CA GLN A 110 -15.73 3.69 -2.10
C GLN A 110 -15.78 3.29 -3.58
N VAL A 111 -16.89 3.54 -4.28
CA VAL A 111 -16.98 3.32 -5.74
C VAL A 111 -15.99 4.21 -6.49
N ASP A 112 -15.87 5.48 -6.11
CA ASP A 112 -14.96 6.43 -6.76
C ASP A 112 -13.48 6.05 -6.55
N ASP A 113 -13.10 5.62 -5.34
CA ASP A 113 -11.76 5.09 -5.02
C ASP A 113 -11.40 3.86 -5.88
N TYR A 114 -12.34 2.91 -6.00
CA TYR A 114 -12.10 1.70 -6.77
C TYR A 114 -12.14 1.92 -8.28
N ARG A 115 -12.96 2.86 -8.76
CA ARG A 115 -12.93 3.28 -10.16
C ARG A 115 -11.56 3.85 -10.52
N LEU A 116 -10.97 4.68 -9.64
CA LEU A 116 -9.60 5.17 -9.80
C LEU A 116 -8.58 4.02 -9.88
N PHE A 117 -8.66 3.06 -8.96
CA PHE A 117 -7.76 1.90 -8.92
C PHE A 117 -7.88 1.02 -10.18
N LEU A 118 -9.11 0.61 -10.54
CA LEU A 118 -9.39 -0.30 -11.64
C LEU A 118 -9.03 0.33 -12.99
N ASN A 119 -9.37 1.62 -13.21
CA ASN A 119 -8.99 2.33 -14.44
C ASN A 119 -7.47 2.51 -14.60
N ARG A 120 -6.70 2.33 -13.52
CA ARG A 120 -5.24 2.36 -13.56
C ARG A 120 -4.62 1.02 -13.95
N ILE A 121 -5.37 -0.07 -13.83
CA ILE A 121 -4.91 -1.43 -14.08
C ILE A 121 -5.48 -1.95 -15.39
N PHE A 122 -6.74 -1.66 -15.67
CA PHE A 122 -7.46 -2.17 -16.82
C PHE A 122 -7.67 -1.08 -17.86
N PRO A 123 -7.50 -1.40 -19.17
CA PRO A 123 -7.76 -0.45 -20.25
C PRO A 123 -9.24 -0.19 -20.50
N LYS A 124 -10.13 -1.04 -19.94
CA LYS A 124 -11.58 -0.96 -20.07
C LYS A 124 -12.24 -0.63 -18.75
N GLU A 125 -13.42 -0.03 -18.84
CA GLU A 125 -14.26 0.24 -17.69
C GLU A 125 -14.76 -1.08 -17.08
N ILE A 126 -14.45 -1.28 -15.80
CA ILE A 126 -14.80 -2.50 -15.06
C ILE A 126 -16.08 -2.30 -14.24
N LEU A 127 -16.22 -1.15 -13.59
CA LEU A 127 -17.42 -0.78 -12.83
C LEU A 127 -18.32 0.07 -13.72
N PRO A 128 -19.64 -0.20 -13.80
CA PRO A 128 -20.56 0.64 -14.56
C PRO A 128 -20.62 2.07 -13.99
N GLU A 129 -21.19 3.01 -14.75
CA GLU A 129 -21.28 4.44 -14.37
C GLU A 129 -22.02 4.63 -13.03
N ASN A 130 -23.10 3.89 -12.83
CA ASN A 130 -23.92 3.90 -11.62
C ASN A 130 -24.07 2.47 -11.07
N PRO A 131 -23.03 1.91 -10.43
CA PRO A 131 -23.07 0.53 -9.95
C PRO A 131 -24.03 0.38 -8.79
N THR A 132 -24.78 -0.72 -8.78
CA THR A 132 -25.45 -1.17 -7.57
C THR A 132 -24.43 -1.69 -6.56
N ARG A 133 -24.82 -1.81 -5.29
CA ARG A 133 -23.96 -2.41 -4.24
C ARG A 133 -23.58 -3.86 -4.57
N GLN A 134 -24.48 -4.60 -5.21
CA GLN A 134 -24.21 -5.96 -5.69
C GLN A 134 -23.18 -5.96 -6.84
N ASP A 135 -23.34 -5.09 -7.84
CA ASP A 135 -22.37 -4.97 -8.95
C ASP A 135 -20.96 -4.68 -8.41
N PHE A 136 -20.88 -3.75 -7.45
CA PHE A 136 -19.63 -3.39 -6.79
C PHE A 136 -19.04 -4.59 -6.03
N PHE A 137 -19.83 -5.27 -5.19
CA PHE A 137 -19.38 -6.45 -4.46
C PHE A 137 -18.87 -7.57 -5.38
N ASP A 138 -19.57 -7.84 -6.48
CA ASP A 138 -19.20 -8.91 -7.40
C ASP A 138 -17.85 -8.64 -8.08
N VAL A 139 -17.55 -7.37 -8.40
CA VAL A 139 -16.23 -6.97 -8.91
C VAL A 139 -15.16 -7.18 -7.83
N ILE A 140 -15.35 -6.64 -6.62
CA ILE A 140 -14.31 -6.69 -5.57
C ILE A 140 -14.05 -8.12 -5.09
N SER A 141 -15.11 -8.88 -4.83
CA SER A 141 -15.03 -10.26 -4.28
C SER A 141 -14.45 -11.27 -5.26
N ASN A 142 -14.38 -10.95 -6.56
CA ASN A 142 -13.78 -11.81 -7.57
C ASN A 142 -12.44 -11.28 -8.10
N PHE A 143 -12.04 -10.05 -7.77
CA PHE A 143 -10.81 -9.43 -8.27
C PHE A 143 -9.56 -10.31 -8.07
N TYR A 144 -9.39 -10.92 -6.88
CA TYR A 144 -8.23 -11.78 -6.60
C TYR A 144 -8.22 -13.09 -7.41
N LYS A 145 -9.35 -13.47 -8.02
CA LYS A 145 -9.46 -14.62 -8.91
C LYS A 145 -9.19 -14.25 -10.36
N TRP A 146 -9.13 -12.95 -10.68
CA TRP A 146 -8.83 -12.50 -12.02
C TRP A 146 -7.34 -12.68 -12.24
N ASP A 147 -7.02 -13.58 -13.16
CA ASP A 147 -5.67 -13.73 -13.63
C ASP A 147 -5.29 -12.46 -14.40
N LEU A 148 -4.46 -11.62 -13.79
CA LEU A 148 -4.03 -10.35 -14.36
C LEU A 148 -3.18 -10.54 -15.63
N GLU A 149 -2.58 -11.71 -15.84
CA GLU A 149 -1.84 -12.05 -17.06
C GLU A 149 -2.81 -12.54 -18.16
N ASN A 150 -3.77 -13.42 -17.82
CA ASN A 150 -4.75 -13.96 -18.77
C ASN A 150 -5.96 -13.05 -19.05
N PHE A 151 -6.19 -11.98 -18.28
CA PHE A 151 -7.24 -10.99 -18.57
C PHE A 151 -7.01 -10.27 -19.91
N TYR A 152 -5.77 -10.30 -20.42
CA TYR A 152 -5.39 -9.79 -21.74
C TYR A 152 -5.55 -10.83 -22.88
N GLU A 153 -5.67 -12.13 -22.58
CA GLU A 153 -5.66 -13.19 -23.60
C GLU A 153 -7.05 -13.56 -24.14
N TRP A 154 -8.15 -13.21 -23.45
CA TRP A 154 -9.51 -13.49 -23.91
C TRP A 154 -9.96 -12.68 -25.15
N GLU A 155 -9.12 -11.78 -25.66
CA GLU A 155 -9.38 -11.01 -26.90
C GLU A 155 -8.57 -11.48 -28.12
N ASN A 156 -7.90 -12.63 -28.07
CA ASN A 156 -7.31 -13.28 -29.26
C ASN A 156 -8.01 -14.60 -29.60
N ILE A 157 -9.33 -14.58 -29.68
CA ILE A 157 -10.09 -15.57 -30.45
C ILE A 157 -10.74 -14.79 -31.60
N ASP A 158 -10.26 -15.08 -32.81
CA ASP A 158 -10.72 -14.53 -34.11
C ASP A 158 -12.25 -14.51 -34.28
#